data_AF-A0A3M2C391-F1
#
_entry.id   AF-A0A3M2C391-F1
#
_cell.length_a   1.000
_cell.length_b   1.000
_cell.length_c   1.000
_cell.angle_alpha   90.00
_cell.angle_beta   90.00
_cell.angle_gamma   90.00
#
_symmetry.space_group_name_H-M   'P 1'
#
loop_
_entity.id
_entity.type
_entity.pdbx_description
1 polymer ?
#
loop_
_entity_poly.entity_id
_entity_poly.type
_entity_poly.pdbx_seq_one_letter_code
_entity_poly.pdbx_strand_id
1 'polypeptide(L)'
;DDFWGVPTEEQEGEEGDDADDFWGVPTEEQGEADEAAADDFWGVAEETEEEAAPAVVLPQPVDVPPAVFPHWFHRIRLKCASCHPAIFPMAAGTTTITMDALRAGELCANCHNGKDAFEVGFTTCIRCHQAPAEP
;
A
#
# COMPACT_ATOMS: atom_id res chain seq x y z
N ASP A 1 -48.37 10.53 22.08
CA ASP A 1 -48.63 9.60 23.20
C ASP A 1 -47.58 8.47 23.18
N ASP A 2 -46.28 8.67 22.92
CA ASP A 2 -45.19 9.33 23.69
C ASP A 2 -44.11 8.24 23.96
N PHE A 3 -43.24 7.85 23.02
CA PHE A 3 -41.95 8.48 22.66
C PHE A 3 -41.22 9.16 23.84
N TRP A 4 -40.44 8.37 24.57
CA TRP A 4 -39.21 8.75 25.31
C TRP A 4 -39.22 10.08 26.08
N GLY A 5 -39.58 10.03 27.38
CA GLY A 5 -39.02 10.91 28.42
C GLY A 5 -38.09 10.05 29.29
N VAL A 6 -36.96 10.52 29.82
CA VAL A 6 -36.72 11.69 30.69
C VAL A 6 -35.20 12.00 30.68
N PRO A 7 -34.68 13.04 31.38
CA PRO A 7 -34.61 14.47 31.07
C PRO A 7 -33.18 14.98 30.74
N THR A 8 -33.16 16.22 30.27
CA THR A 8 -32.05 17.19 30.19
C THR A 8 -31.77 17.86 31.54
N GLU A 9 -30.49 18.16 31.83
CA GLU A 9 -29.95 19.24 32.68
C GLU A 9 -28.40 19.11 32.61
N GLU A 10 -27.63 19.91 31.85
CA GLU A 10 -27.22 21.33 32.00
C GLU A 10 -26.51 21.70 33.31
N GLN A 11 -25.17 21.86 33.23
CA GLN A 11 -24.31 22.94 33.78
C GLN A 11 -22.83 22.53 33.60
N GLU A 12 -22.04 23.10 32.68
CA GLU A 12 -21.46 24.46 32.61
C GLU A 12 -20.21 24.68 33.50
N GLY A 13 -19.15 25.19 32.86
CA GLY A 13 -18.00 25.91 33.42
C GLY A 13 -16.75 25.08 33.73
N GLU A 14 -15.50 25.51 33.53
CA GLU A 14 -14.82 26.76 33.13
C GLU A 14 -13.34 26.34 32.81
N GLU A 15 -12.76 26.78 31.68
CA GLU A 15 -11.58 27.68 31.55
C GLU A 15 -10.23 27.29 32.21
N GLY A 16 -9.15 27.48 31.44
CA GLY A 16 -7.73 27.33 31.83
C GLY A 16 -6.90 26.89 30.63
N ASP A 17 -6.51 27.79 29.72
CA ASP A 17 -5.34 28.68 29.76
C ASP A 17 -4.00 27.98 29.46
N ASP A 18 -3.41 28.43 28.34
CA ASP A 18 -1.97 28.66 28.09
C ASP A 18 -0.95 27.51 28.14
N ALA A 19 -0.44 27.15 26.96
CA ALA A 19 0.98 26.88 26.73
C ALA A 19 1.33 26.87 25.22
N ASP A 20 1.24 28.03 24.57
CA ASP A 20 2.04 28.34 23.38
C ASP A 20 3.46 28.70 23.84
N ASP A 21 4.37 27.73 23.96
CA ASP A 21 5.82 28.00 24.09
C ASP A 21 6.62 26.68 24.00
N PHE A 22 7.09 26.31 22.79
CA PHE A 22 8.16 25.29 22.70
C PHE A 22 9.18 25.49 21.56
N TRP A 23 8.97 26.39 20.60
CA TRP A 23 9.99 26.65 19.58
C TRP A 23 10.57 28.05 19.71
N GLY A 24 11.23 28.27 20.84
CA GLY A 24 12.21 29.33 20.98
C GLY A 24 13.35 29.10 19.99
N VAL A 25 13.50 30.02 19.05
CA VAL A 25 14.65 30.10 18.15
C VAL A 25 15.71 30.94 18.86
N PRO A 26 16.89 30.40 19.22
CA PRO A 26 17.98 31.23 19.69
C PRO A 26 18.56 32.03 18.52
N THR A 27 18.58 33.34 18.71
CA THR A 27 19.23 34.33 17.86
C THR A 27 20.75 34.31 18.07
N GLU A 28 21.46 34.25 16.95
CA GLU A 28 22.74 34.92 16.68
C GLU A 28 24.00 34.48 17.46
N GLU A 29 24.95 33.84 16.76
CA GLU A 29 26.29 34.41 16.61
C GLU A 29 26.98 33.86 15.35
N GLN A 30 27.57 34.77 14.59
CA GLN A 30 28.18 34.58 13.27
C GLN A 30 29.62 34.07 13.40
N GLY A 31 30.02 33.20 12.47
CA GLY A 31 31.42 32.87 12.21
C GLY A 31 31.63 32.69 10.71
N GLU A 32 32.22 33.70 10.08
CA GLU A 32 32.65 33.71 8.69
C GLU A 32 33.71 32.63 8.38
N ALA A 33 33.59 31.99 7.20
CA ALA A 33 34.74 31.62 6.36
C ALA A 33 34.29 31.23 4.94
N ASP A 34 34.74 32.06 3.99
CA ASP A 34 35.10 31.76 2.60
C ASP A 34 34.10 31.07 1.65
N GLU A 35 33.39 31.95 0.95
CA GLU A 35 33.04 31.90 -0.47
C GLU A 35 34.13 31.32 -1.41
N ALA A 36 33.87 30.14 -2.01
CA ALA A 36 34.22 29.81 -3.41
C ALA A 36 33.81 28.38 -3.80
N ALA A 37 32.62 28.23 -4.40
CA ALA A 37 32.40 27.45 -5.63
C ALA A 37 30.91 27.40 -5.93
N ALA A 38 30.55 28.03 -7.03
CA ALA A 38 29.21 28.09 -7.55
C ALA A 38 28.85 26.78 -8.29
N ASP A 39 27.56 26.45 -8.21
CA ASP A 39 26.73 25.84 -9.25
C ASP A 39 27.08 24.44 -9.78
N ASP A 40 26.54 23.41 -9.12
CA ASP A 40 26.01 22.21 -9.79
C ASP A 40 24.62 21.88 -9.20
N PHE A 41 23.60 22.54 -9.73
CA PHE A 41 22.17 22.44 -9.40
C PHE A 41 21.52 21.07 -9.75
N TRP A 42 22.29 20.08 -10.22
CA TRP A 42 21.79 18.74 -10.57
C TRP A 42 22.71 17.62 -10.03
N GLY A 43 23.01 17.67 -8.73
CA GLY A 43 23.43 16.49 -8.00
C GLY A 43 22.24 15.53 -7.87
N VAL A 44 22.10 14.60 -8.81
CA VAL A 44 21.29 13.39 -8.61
C VAL A 44 21.90 12.66 -7.43
N ALA A 45 21.27 12.80 -6.26
CA ALA A 45 21.42 11.86 -5.18
C ALA A 45 20.94 10.53 -5.74
N GLU A 46 21.90 9.66 -6.01
CA GLU A 46 21.71 8.22 -6.18
C GLU A 46 20.77 7.72 -5.09
N GLU A 47 19.52 7.49 -5.51
CA GLU A 47 18.48 6.88 -4.72
C GLU A 47 18.94 5.47 -4.37
N THR A 48 19.22 5.27 -3.09
CA THR A 48 19.50 3.97 -2.50
C THR A 48 18.31 3.07 -2.77
N GLU A 49 18.46 2.21 -3.76
CA GLU A 49 18.00 0.82 -3.85
C GLU A 49 16.98 0.46 -2.74
N GLU A 50 15.76 0.96 -2.87
CA GLU A 50 14.65 0.55 -2.03
C GLU A 50 14.17 -0.79 -2.58
N GLU A 51 14.83 -1.84 -2.09
CA GLU A 51 14.45 -3.26 -2.06
C GLU A 51 12.99 -3.50 -2.50
N ALA A 52 12.78 -3.57 -3.81
CA ALA A 52 11.56 -4.09 -4.38
C ALA A 52 11.46 -5.55 -3.93
N ALA A 53 10.55 -5.84 -3.00
CA ALA A 53 10.28 -7.18 -2.51
C ALA A 53 10.25 -8.16 -3.70
N PRO A 54 10.96 -9.31 -3.63
CA PRO A 54 11.13 -10.15 -4.81
C PRO A 54 9.75 -10.60 -5.29
N ALA A 55 9.42 -10.20 -6.53
CA ALA A 55 8.28 -10.76 -7.22
C ALA A 55 8.44 -12.28 -7.19
N VAL A 56 7.45 -12.97 -6.64
CA VAL A 56 7.42 -14.45 -6.59
C VAL A 56 7.21 -14.93 -8.03
N VAL A 57 8.31 -15.21 -8.74
CA VAL A 57 8.28 -15.75 -10.11
C VAL A 57 8.03 -17.26 -10.03
N LEU A 58 6.76 -17.65 -10.22
CA LEU A 58 6.38 -19.06 -10.38
C LEU A 58 6.91 -19.59 -11.74
N PRO A 59 7.26 -20.88 -11.89
CA PRO A 59 7.70 -21.44 -13.17
C PRO A 59 6.56 -21.35 -14.21
N GLN A 60 6.72 -20.44 -15.18
CA GLN A 60 5.78 -20.24 -16.29
C GLN A 60 6.33 -20.88 -17.57
N PRO A 61 5.48 -21.25 -18.55
CA PRO A 61 5.95 -21.44 -19.92
C PRO A 61 6.74 -20.20 -20.37
N VAL A 62 7.85 -20.43 -21.06
CA VAL A 62 8.91 -19.45 -21.38
C VAL A 62 8.45 -18.16 -22.09
N ASP A 63 7.22 -18.12 -22.60
CA ASP A 63 6.66 -17.00 -23.34
C ASP A 63 5.61 -16.18 -22.56
N VAL A 64 5.34 -16.48 -21.28
CA VAL A 64 4.38 -15.72 -20.46
C VAL A 64 5.11 -14.98 -19.33
N PRO A 65 4.98 -13.64 -19.25
CA PRO A 65 5.55 -12.87 -18.15
C PRO A 65 5.08 -13.35 -16.77
N PRO A 66 5.85 -13.11 -15.69
CA PRO A 66 5.41 -13.48 -14.35
C PRO A 66 4.10 -12.77 -13.98
N ALA A 67 3.27 -13.45 -13.19
CA ALA A 67 2.10 -12.81 -12.61
C ALA A 67 2.51 -11.89 -11.46
N VAL A 68 2.06 -10.64 -11.48
CA VAL A 68 2.34 -9.64 -10.44
C VAL A 68 1.08 -9.39 -9.61
N PHE A 69 1.23 -9.44 -8.28
CA PHE A 69 0.15 -9.12 -7.34
C PHE A 69 0.43 -7.79 -6.61
N PRO A 70 -0.27 -6.69 -6.96
CA PRO A 70 -0.12 -5.43 -6.26
C PRO A 70 -0.94 -5.44 -4.95
N HIS A 71 -0.28 -5.69 -3.82
CA HIS A 71 -0.92 -5.75 -2.51
C HIS A 71 -1.59 -4.41 -2.13
N TRP A 72 -0.97 -3.28 -2.48
CA TRP A 72 -1.49 -1.94 -2.19
C TRP A 72 -2.87 -1.70 -2.82
N PHE A 73 -3.07 -2.12 -4.07
CA PHE A 73 -4.33 -1.88 -4.80
C PHE A 73 -5.50 -2.62 -4.14
N HIS A 74 -5.26 -3.85 -3.68
CA HIS A 74 -6.25 -4.66 -2.98
C HIS A 74 -6.56 -4.10 -1.59
N ARG A 75 -5.56 -3.54 -0.90
CA ARG A 75 -5.71 -2.93 0.44
C ARG A 75 -6.54 -1.66 0.47
N ILE A 76 -6.74 -0.98 -0.67
CA ILE A 76 -7.62 0.19 -0.73
C ILE A 76 -9.07 -0.18 -0.39
N ARG A 77 -9.50 -1.40 -0.73
CA ARG A 77 -10.90 -1.85 -0.59
C ARG A 77 -11.07 -3.05 0.34
N LEU A 78 -10.04 -3.86 0.54
CA LEU A 78 -10.11 -5.11 1.28
C LEU A 78 -9.27 -5.06 2.56
N LYS A 79 -9.81 -5.67 3.62
CA LYS A 79 -9.09 -5.88 4.88
C LYS A 79 -8.20 -7.12 4.77
N CYS A 80 -7.15 -7.20 5.59
CA CYS A 80 -6.19 -8.31 5.60
C CYS A 80 -6.88 -9.69 5.73
N ALA A 81 -7.89 -9.77 6.61
CA ALA A 81 -8.66 -10.98 6.86
C ALA A 81 -9.46 -11.50 5.65
N SER A 82 -9.67 -10.66 4.64
CA SER A 82 -10.37 -11.05 3.41
C SER A 82 -9.52 -12.02 2.56
N CYS A 83 -8.19 -11.96 2.73
CA CYS A 83 -7.26 -12.82 2.00
C CYS A 83 -6.54 -13.79 2.93
N HIS A 84 -6.17 -13.36 4.14
CA HIS A 84 -5.33 -14.13 5.05
C HIS A 84 -6.06 -14.56 6.33
N PRO A 85 -5.79 -15.78 6.85
CA PRO A 85 -5.00 -16.85 6.23
C PRO A 85 -5.83 -17.70 5.24
N ALA A 86 -7.12 -17.36 5.05
CA ALA A 86 -8.11 -18.24 4.43
C ALA A 86 -7.80 -18.57 2.96
N ILE A 87 -7.42 -17.57 2.16
CA ILE A 87 -7.11 -17.75 0.73
C ILE A 87 -5.60 -17.92 0.54
N PHE A 88 -4.82 -17.10 1.26
CA PHE A 88 -3.37 -17.15 1.21
C PHE A 88 -2.80 -17.21 2.63
N PRO A 89 -1.75 -17.99 2.88
CA PRO A 89 -0.95 -17.89 4.10
C PRO A 89 -0.16 -16.58 4.12
N MET A 90 0.22 -16.11 5.30
CA MET A 90 1.08 -14.91 5.49
C MET A 90 2.55 -15.21 5.17
N ALA A 91 2.82 -15.90 4.07
CA ALA A 91 4.16 -16.29 3.64
C ALA A 91 4.25 -16.30 2.11
N ALA A 92 5.11 -15.44 1.55
CA ALA A 92 5.34 -15.34 0.12
C ALA A 92 5.95 -16.63 -0.44
N GLY A 93 5.59 -17.00 -1.68
CA GLY A 93 6.15 -18.17 -2.37
C GLY A 93 5.68 -19.54 -1.87
N THR A 94 4.84 -19.59 -0.83
CA THR A 94 4.37 -20.86 -0.26
C THR A 94 3.15 -21.45 -0.96
N THR A 95 2.37 -20.60 -1.63
CA THR A 95 1.15 -21.03 -2.34
C THR A 95 1.46 -21.27 -3.81
N THR A 96 1.24 -22.50 -4.26
CA THR A 96 1.32 -22.83 -5.69
C THR A 96 0.05 -22.35 -6.38
N ILE A 97 0.19 -21.36 -7.26
CA ILE A 97 -0.92 -20.83 -8.06
C ILE A 97 -0.90 -21.52 -9.42
N THR A 98 -1.98 -22.20 -9.78
CA THR A 98 -2.15 -22.84 -11.09
C THR A 98 -3.40 -22.29 -11.78
N MET A 99 -3.39 -22.25 -13.11
CA MET A 99 -4.57 -21.84 -13.86
C MET A 99 -5.77 -22.79 -13.63
N ASP A 100 -5.52 -24.05 -13.28
CA ASP A 100 -6.58 -25.01 -12.94
C ASP A 100 -7.26 -24.66 -11.62
N ALA A 101 -6.51 -24.27 -10.59
CA ALA A 101 -7.08 -23.76 -9.34
C ALA A 101 -7.88 -22.47 -9.58
N LEU A 102 -7.38 -21.57 -10.44
CA LEU A 102 -8.12 -20.37 -10.82
C LEU A 102 -9.43 -20.69 -11.57
N ARG A 103 -9.43 -21.68 -12.46
CA ARG A 103 -10.67 -22.14 -13.12
C ARG A 103 -11.65 -22.78 -12.14
N ALA A 104 -11.16 -23.39 -11.07
CA ALA A 104 -11.98 -23.92 -9.99
C ALA A 104 -12.57 -22.83 -9.08
N GLY A 105 -12.24 -21.55 -9.30
CA GLY A 105 -12.72 -20.43 -8.48
C GLY A 105 -11.90 -20.21 -7.21
N GLU A 106 -10.71 -20.80 -7.12
CA GLU A 106 -9.84 -20.69 -5.95
C GLU A 106 -8.85 -19.52 -6.11
N LEU A 107 -8.17 -19.17 -5.01
CA LEU A 107 -7.10 -18.17 -4.99
C LEU A 107 -7.57 -16.81 -5.54
N CYS A 108 -6.95 -16.31 -6.62
CA CYS A 108 -7.31 -15.04 -7.25
C CYS A 108 -8.75 -15.06 -7.79
N ALA A 109 -9.20 -16.21 -8.28
CA ALA A 109 -10.52 -16.36 -8.90
C ALA A 109 -11.67 -16.38 -7.87
N ASN A 110 -11.37 -16.41 -6.57
CA ASN A 110 -12.39 -16.22 -5.53
C ASN A 110 -13.10 -14.87 -5.71
N CYS A 111 -12.34 -13.82 -6.04
CA CYS A 111 -12.87 -12.49 -6.36
C CYS A 111 -12.84 -12.17 -7.86
N HIS A 112 -11.84 -12.65 -8.60
CA HIS A 112 -11.75 -12.50 -10.07
C HIS A 112 -12.65 -13.52 -10.79
N ASN A 113 -13.95 -13.48 -10.47
CA ASN A 113 -14.99 -14.42 -10.88
C ASN A 113 -15.98 -13.82 -11.90
N GLY A 114 -15.74 -12.60 -12.37
CA GLY A 114 -16.63 -11.88 -13.30
C GLY A 114 -17.81 -11.16 -12.62
N LYS A 115 -17.95 -11.29 -11.30
CA LYS A 115 -18.99 -10.63 -10.49
C LYS A 115 -18.40 -9.57 -9.58
N ASP A 116 -17.44 -9.95 -8.73
CA ASP A 116 -16.83 -9.03 -7.75
C ASP A 116 -15.66 -8.24 -8.36
N ALA A 117 -14.94 -8.87 -9.29
CA ALA A 117 -13.92 -8.27 -10.12
C ALA A 117 -13.93 -8.90 -11.53
N PHE A 118 -13.07 -8.41 -12.42
CA PHE A 118 -12.91 -9.00 -13.75
C PHE A 118 -12.60 -10.49 -13.66
N GLU A 119 -13.11 -11.29 -14.58
CA GLU A 119 -12.89 -12.75 -14.59
C GLU A 119 -11.45 -13.12 -14.96
N VAL A 120 -10.96 -14.22 -14.37
CA VAL A 120 -9.75 -14.89 -14.87
C VAL A 120 -10.09 -15.62 -16.17
N GLY A 121 -9.58 -15.13 -17.31
CA GLY A 121 -9.86 -15.70 -18.62
C GLY A 121 -8.77 -15.39 -19.63
N PHE A 122 -8.87 -15.98 -20.82
CA PHE A 122 -7.87 -15.81 -21.89
C PHE A 122 -7.74 -14.36 -22.38
N THR A 123 -8.80 -13.56 -22.24
CA THR A 123 -8.80 -12.15 -22.62
C THR A 123 -8.19 -11.24 -21.53
N THR A 124 -7.97 -11.76 -20.32
CA THR A 124 -7.48 -10.99 -19.17
C THR A 124 -6.08 -11.41 -18.70
N CYS A 125 -5.39 -12.31 -19.42
CA CYS A 125 -4.03 -12.77 -19.09
C CYS A 125 -3.07 -11.62 -18.77
N ILE A 126 -3.05 -10.57 -19.61
CA ILE A 126 -2.14 -9.42 -19.49
C ILE A 126 -2.37 -8.58 -18.23
N ARG A 127 -3.51 -8.75 -17.54
CA ARG A 127 -3.79 -7.98 -16.32
C ARG A 127 -2.93 -8.43 -15.15
N CYS A 128 -2.65 -9.73 -15.09
CA CYS A 128 -1.80 -10.32 -14.07
C CYS A 128 -0.38 -10.55 -14.59
N HIS A 129 -0.25 -11.10 -15.80
CA HIS A 129 1.03 -11.40 -16.43
C HIS A 129 1.61 -10.15 -17.10
N GLN A 130 2.29 -9.33 -16.31
CA GLN A 130 2.95 -8.12 -16.78
C GLN A 130 4.45 -8.37 -16.83
N ALA A 131 5.10 -7.85 -17.88
CA ALA A 131 6.56 -7.80 -17.89
C ALA A 131 7.01 -7.01 -16.64
N PRO A 132 8.04 -7.47 -15.92
CA PRO A 132 8.62 -6.65 -14.88
C PRO A 132 9.00 -5.31 -15.51
N ALA A 133 8.64 -4.20 -14.85
CA ALA A 133 9.07 -2.89 -15.31
C ALA A 133 10.61 -2.92 -15.42
N GLU A 134 11.13 -2.50 -16.57
CA GLU A 134 12.57 -2.30 -16.73
C GLU A 134 13.01 -1.26 -15.70
N PRO A 135 14.17 -1.44 -15.03
CA PRO A 135 14.62 -0.55 -13.97
C PRO A 135 14.79 0.89 -14.45
#